data_AF-A0A9W7E7W2-F1
#
_entry.id   AF-A0A9W7E7W2-F1
#
_cell.length_a   1.000
_cell.length_b   1.000
_cell.length_c   1.000
_cell.angle_alpha   90.00
_cell.angle_beta   90.00
_cell.angle_gamma   90.00
#
_symmetry.space_group_name_H-M   'P 1'
#
loop_
_entity.id
_entity.type
_entity.pdbx_description
1 polymer ?
#
loop_
_entity_poly.entity_id
_entity_poly.type
_entity_poly.pdbx_seq_one_letter_code
_entity_poly.pdbx_strand_id
1 'polypeptide(L)'
;MRIMSSIHLGPILFLISTLVHSISSFRPSHRWSTRSSSIRGGNLNEIDVPTIDVTKSIPSKPWPHDAYAESLNLYDQLMSCEDPQLSPLINSALSVLSDSYRLYGHDFTISSYNGGKDAVVIMNLHRAAHANYIRTHLSTPANELPSPLPSPRCVYFYNPSEFPEIITLLSKTSQSLSLDLLTLKNCDFVSGLDFITKAGSEPGDRNSMSFVLGTRIGDPNCKNQNKFEPSSDWMPPFMRCNPILEWSYGSVWSFLRTFNLDYCSLYDEGYTSLGKIEETFKCPALENDDGSFSPAYMLKDYNMERAGRRKRGKEGGEKEECSVGLIVIGDEILSGLTEDVNTGVAAKSLKSTNVPLDKVEIIGDDEEEIISSIRQTSKQVDYIITSGGVGPTHDDITIKAIGGYYGVKCEVNMEMLEFMKKKHGNANTVDVSALEKMSTLPVNSELLYLSGPEEWPVLKIGQCFVLPGVPEFFSKKVKLVSEHLRFDDSPSSTVQIHLNVSESSILEILNSIVEANPSCKIGVYPINDNPKVKTKVVFGEVERREKKIRRDSGRPRSVSSPDDVKNAVNQLIDALPPGSVVKE
;
A
#
# COMPACT_ATOMS: atom_id res chain seq x y z
N MET A 1 -2.64 56.46 -55.52
CA MET A 1 -2.14 56.39 -54.12
C MET A 1 -1.32 55.10 -53.97
N ARG A 2 -0.53 54.94 -52.89
CA ARG A 2 0.35 53.77 -52.63
C ARG A 2 -0.51 52.48 -52.52
N ILE A 3 -0.22 51.31 -53.14
CA ILE A 3 0.99 50.45 -53.28
C ILE A 3 1.06 49.35 -52.18
N MET A 4 0.98 48.07 -52.63
CA MET A 4 1.29 46.78 -51.96
C MET A 4 0.38 46.38 -50.76
N SER A 5 -0.27 45.21 -50.68
CA SER A 5 0.14 43.77 -50.78
C SER A 5 0.92 43.28 -49.54
N SER A 6 0.80 42.05 -49.00
CA SER A 6 0.14 40.77 -49.42
C SER A 6 -0.23 40.00 -48.10
N ILE A 7 -0.77 38.77 -47.96
CA ILE A 7 -1.19 37.54 -48.70
C ILE A 7 -2.27 36.88 -47.76
N HIS A 8 -3.37 36.18 -48.09
CA HIS A 8 -3.82 35.18 -49.08
C HIS A 8 -3.64 33.69 -48.69
N LEU A 9 -4.70 33.07 -48.15
CA LEU A 9 -5.02 31.63 -48.30
C LEU A 9 -6.49 31.36 -47.93
N GLY A 10 -7.10 30.32 -48.52
CA GLY A 10 -8.53 30.00 -48.38
C GLY A 10 -8.79 28.52 -48.03
N PRO A 11 -9.81 27.87 -48.61
CA PRO A 11 -11.07 27.75 -47.89
C PRO A 11 -11.55 26.31 -47.65
N ILE A 12 -12.19 26.06 -46.51
CA ILE A 12 -12.87 24.78 -46.20
C ILE A 12 -14.37 25.03 -46.12
N LEU A 13 -15.08 24.88 -47.25
CA LEU A 13 -16.53 25.03 -47.33
C LEU A 13 -17.13 24.14 -48.44
N PHE A 14 -16.71 22.86 -48.50
CA PHE A 14 -17.19 21.93 -49.52
C PHE A 14 -17.08 20.44 -49.12
N LEU A 15 -17.68 20.03 -47.98
CA LEU A 15 -17.82 18.59 -47.64
C LEU A 15 -18.91 18.29 -46.58
N ILE A 16 -20.11 18.87 -46.73
CA ILE A 16 -21.30 18.50 -45.93
C ILE A 16 -22.38 17.98 -46.91
N SER A 17 -22.40 16.67 -47.15
CA SER A 17 -23.46 16.01 -47.95
C SER A 17 -23.48 14.48 -47.79
N THR A 18 -22.31 13.83 -47.80
CA THR A 18 -22.19 12.37 -48.00
C THR A 18 -21.56 11.63 -46.81
N LEU A 19 -22.23 11.66 -45.64
CA LEU A 19 -21.88 10.76 -44.51
C LEU A 19 -23.09 10.35 -43.65
N VAL A 20 -24.30 10.40 -44.21
CA VAL A 20 -25.51 9.82 -43.63
C VAL A 20 -25.97 8.66 -44.52
N HIS A 21 -25.42 7.46 -44.29
CA HIS A 21 -25.93 6.11 -44.65
C HIS A 21 -24.81 5.02 -44.54
N SER A 22 -24.29 4.71 -43.34
CA SER A 22 -23.47 3.49 -43.13
C SER A 22 -23.27 3.03 -41.66
N ILE A 23 -24.30 3.08 -40.80
CA ILE A 23 -24.24 2.46 -39.46
C ILE A 23 -25.53 1.66 -39.20
N SER A 24 -25.60 0.43 -39.72
CA SER A 24 -26.77 -0.44 -39.55
C SER A 24 -26.53 -1.95 -39.66
N SER A 25 -25.33 -2.46 -39.32
CA SER A 25 -25.15 -3.91 -39.08
C SER A 25 -23.83 -4.28 -38.37
N PHE A 26 -23.86 -4.43 -37.05
CA PHE A 26 -22.93 -5.34 -36.34
C PHE A 26 -23.59 -5.93 -35.08
N ARG A 27 -23.82 -7.24 -35.07
CA ARG A 27 -24.23 -8.02 -33.89
C ARG A 27 -23.04 -8.89 -33.44
N PRO A 28 -22.51 -8.73 -32.22
CA PRO A 28 -21.58 -9.69 -31.64
C PRO A 28 -22.36 -10.84 -30.99
N SER A 29 -22.59 -11.93 -31.73
CA SER A 29 -23.29 -13.11 -31.21
C SER A 29 -22.33 -14.22 -30.76
N HIS A 30 -21.80 -14.12 -29.53
CA HIS A 30 -21.04 -15.21 -28.91
C HIS A 30 -21.54 -15.55 -27.51
N ARG A 31 -21.76 -16.84 -27.26
CA ARG A 31 -22.07 -17.39 -25.94
C ARG A 31 -20.84 -17.39 -25.06
N TRP A 32 -20.97 -16.90 -23.84
CA TRP A 32 -20.05 -17.27 -22.75
C TRP A 32 -20.28 -18.75 -22.41
N SER A 33 -19.26 -19.59 -22.54
CA SER A 33 -19.33 -21.00 -22.17
C SER A 33 -18.96 -21.18 -20.69
N THR A 34 -19.95 -21.25 -19.81
CA THR A 34 -19.73 -21.60 -18.40
C THR A 34 -19.22 -23.04 -18.27
N ARG A 35 -18.02 -23.22 -17.71
CA ARG A 35 -17.59 -24.48 -17.11
C ARG A 35 -17.57 -24.32 -15.60
N SER A 36 -18.45 -25.04 -14.92
CA SER A 36 -18.64 -24.98 -13.48
C SER A 36 -17.66 -25.89 -12.72
N SER A 37 -17.00 -25.33 -11.72
CA SER A 37 -16.48 -26.07 -10.56
C SER A 37 -16.84 -25.28 -9.31
N SER A 38 -17.72 -25.82 -8.47
CA SER A 38 -18.47 -25.06 -7.47
C SER A 38 -17.87 -25.11 -6.07
N ILE A 39 -17.73 -23.94 -5.45
CA ILE A 39 -18.04 -23.65 -4.02
C ILE A 39 -18.72 -22.27 -4.01
N ARG A 40 -19.54 -21.96 -2.99
CA ARG A 40 -20.57 -20.90 -3.09
C ARG A 40 -20.11 -19.54 -2.53
N GLY A 41 -20.26 -18.50 -3.36
CA GLY A 41 -20.21 -17.07 -3.01
C GLY A 41 -21.18 -16.30 -3.91
N GLY A 42 -21.58 -15.09 -3.52
CA GLY A 42 -22.59 -14.30 -4.26
C GLY A 42 -22.09 -13.69 -5.58
N ASN A 43 -23.00 -13.42 -6.51
CA ASN A 43 -22.71 -12.83 -7.83
C ASN A 43 -22.31 -11.34 -7.74
N LEU A 44 -21.07 -11.05 -7.33
CA LEU A 44 -20.42 -9.77 -7.60
C LEU A 44 -19.96 -9.71 -9.08
N ASN A 45 -19.83 -8.50 -9.65
CA ASN A 45 -19.12 -8.31 -10.91
C ASN A 45 -17.60 -8.32 -10.61
N GLU A 46 -17.05 -9.52 -10.44
CA GLU A 46 -15.63 -9.71 -10.11
C GLU A 46 -14.74 -9.59 -11.36
N ILE A 47 -13.71 -8.75 -11.29
CA ILE A 47 -12.72 -8.55 -12.35
C ILE A 47 -11.31 -8.77 -11.79
N ASP A 48 -10.63 -9.79 -12.34
CA ASP A 48 -9.19 -9.97 -12.21
C ASP A 48 -8.47 -9.09 -13.24
N VAL A 49 -8.07 -7.90 -12.78
CA VAL A 49 -7.42 -6.85 -13.58
C VAL A 49 -6.25 -7.35 -14.45
N PRO A 50 -5.39 -8.31 -14.02
CA PRO A 50 -4.29 -8.81 -14.84
C PRO A 50 -4.65 -9.51 -16.17
N THR A 51 -5.94 -9.62 -16.52
CA THR A 51 -6.39 -10.45 -17.66
C THR A 51 -7.34 -9.77 -18.66
N ILE A 52 -7.73 -8.50 -18.44
CA ILE A 52 -8.81 -7.86 -19.23
C ILE A 52 -8.28 -6.87 -20.28
N ASP A 53 -8.85 -6.99 -21.48
CA ASP A 53 -8.69 -6.09 -22.62
C ASP A 53 -9.37 -4.73 -22.35
N VAL A 54 -8.55 -3.70 -22.12
CA VAL A 54 -8.97 -2.32 -21.81
C VAL A 54 -9.74 -1.63 -22.93
N THR A 55 -9.69 -2.11 -24.17
CA THR A 55 -10.44 -1.51 -25.29
C THR A 55 -11.95 -1.74 -25.20
N LYS A 56 -12.42 -2.51 -24.20
CA LYS A 56 -13.83 -2.80 -23.95
C LYS A 56 -14.37 -1.97 -22.79
N SER A 57 -15.53 -1.36 -23.02
CA SER A 57 -16.32 -0.71 -21.95
C SER A 57 -16.65 -1.69 -20.83
N ILE A 58 -16.53 -1.26 -19.57
CA ILE A 58 -17.01 -2.02 -18.40
C ILE A 58 -18.50 -2.36 -18.59
N PRO A 59 -18.92 -3.64 -18.54
CA PRO A 59 -20.32 -4.02 -18.72
C PRO A 59 -21.18 -3.57 -17.53
N SER A 60 -22.17 -2.71 -17.80
CA SER A 60 -23.16 -2.29 -16.80
C SER A 60 -24.44 -3.12 -16.87
N LYS A 61 -25.14 -3.20 -15.74
CA LYS A 61 -26.48 -3.84 -15.64
C LYS A 61 -27.59 -2.79 -15.72
N PRO A 62 -28.72 -3.06 -16.42
CA PRO A 62 -29.92 -2.22 -16.32
C PRO A 62 -30.43 -2.13 -14.88
N TRP A 63 -30.83 -0.95 -14.44
CA TRP A 63 -31.35 -0.76 -13.08
C TRP A 63 -32.83 -1.18 -13.00
N PRO A 64 -33.25 -2.01 -12.01
CA PRO A 64 -34.66 -2.34 -11.83
C PRO A 64 -35.49 -1.10 -11.49
N HIS A 65 -36.69 -0.99 -12.07
CA HIS A 65 -37.60 0.14 -11.83
C HIS A 65 -37.94 0.33 -10.35
N ASP A 66 -38.03 -0.76 -9.57
CA ASP A 66 -38.30 -0.70 -8.13
C ASP A 66 -37.12 -0.10 -7.35
N ALA A 67 -35.89 -0.46 -7.70
CA ALA A 67 -34.67 0.08 -7.07
C ALA A 67 -34.43 1.56 -7.43
N TYR A 68 -34.79 1.95 -8.65
CA TYR A 68 -34.88 3.34 -9.07
C TYR A 68 -35.92 4.11 -8.23
N ALA A 69 -37.15 3.58 -8.10
CA ALA A 69 -38.23 4.21 -7.36
C ALA A 69 -37.95 4.35 -5.86
N GLU A 70 -37.35 3.33 -5.22
CA GLU A 70 -36.91 3.37 -3.83
C GLU A 70 -35.83 4.45 -3.63
N SER A 71 -34.85 4.52 -4.53
CA SER A 71 -33.78 5.52 -4.48
C SER A 71 -34.28 6.95 -4.74
N LEU A 72 -35.32 7.10 -5.57
CA LEU A 72 -35.99 8.38 -5.82
C LEU A 72 -36.79 8.83 -4.60
N ASN A 73 -37.54 7.93 -3.97
CA ASN A 73 -38.22 8.18 -2.70
C ASN A 73 -37.21 8.57 -1.59
N LEU A 74 -36.05 7.90 -1.52
CA LEU A 74 -34.98 8.30 -0.61
C LEU A 74 -34.48 9.73 -0.91
N TYR A 75 -34.30 10.13 -2.17
CA TYR A 75 -33.94 11.50 -2.51
C TYR A 75 -34.98 12.52 -2.00
N ASP A 76 -36.26 12.24 -2.20
CA ASP A 76 -37.32 13.15 -1.77
C ASP A 76 -37.42 13.22 -0.23
N GLN A 77 -37.21 12.10 0.48
CA GLN A 77 -37.09 12.05 1.95
C GLN A 77 -35.86 12.81 2.49
N LEU A 78 -34.73 12.75 1.77
CA LEU A 78 -33.51 13.48 2.12
C LEU A 78 -33.71 14.99 1.97
N MET A 79 -34.36 15.42 0.88
CA MET A 79 -34.69 16.83 0.66
C MET A 79 -35.75 17.35 1.65
N SER A 80 -36.65 16.50 2.16
CA SER A 80 -37.64 16.84 3.18
C SER A 80 -37.16 16.62 4.63
N CYS A 81 -35.84 16.53 4.87
CA CYS A 81 -35.31 16.34 6.21
C CYS A 81 -35.50 17.59 7.08
N GLU A 82 -36.24 17.46 8.18
CA GLU A 82 -36.53 18.56 9.13
C GLU A 82 -35.47 18.73 10.24
N ASP A 83 -34.50 17.81 10.36
CA ASP A 83 -33.44 17.90 11.38
C ASP A 83 -32.55 19.14 11.13
N PRO A 84 -32.49 20.11 12.07
CA PRO A 84 -31.80 21.39 11.82
C PRO A 84 -30.26 21.28 11.80
N GLN A 85 -29.68 20.18 12.25
CA GLN A 85 -28.23 19.92 12.17
C GLN A 85 -27.89 19.11 10.91
N LEU A 86 -28.73 18.13 10.56
CA LEU A 86 -28.46 17.20 9.47
C LEU A 86 -28.96 17.71 8.11
N SER A 87 -30.08 18.42 8.04
CA SER A 87 -30.65 18.92 6.79
C SER A 87 -29.70 19.84 6.00
N PRO A 88 -28.97 20.79 6.62
CA PRO A 88 -27.97 21.60 5.90
C PRO A 88 -26.82 20.74 5.32
N LEU A 89 -26.40 19.70 6.04
CA LEU A 89 -25.34 18.78 5.62
C LEU A 89 -25.78 17.88 4.46
N ILE A 90 -27.04 17.42 4.46
CA ILE A 90 -27.64 16.66 3.36
C ILE A 90 -27.77 17.53 2.11
N ASN A 91 -28.32 18.74 2.24
CA ASN A 91 -28.48 19.66 1.11
C ASN A 91 -27.12 20.04 0.49
N SER A 92 -26.09 20.31 1.33
CA SER A 92 -24.71 20.51 0.89
C SER A 92 -24.17 19.30 0.09
N ALA A 93 -24.35 18.08 0.62
CA ALA A 93 -23.88 16.85 -0.01
C ALA A 93 -24.59 16.51 -1.33
N LEU A 94 -25.92 16.70 -1.39
CA LEU A 94 -26.71 16.49 -2.61
C LEU A 94 -26.40 17.54 -3.68
N SER A 95 -26.07 18.78 -3.30
CA SER A 95 -25.60 19.80 -4.26
C SER A 95 -24.29 19.38 -4.91
N VAL A 96 -23.30 18.94 -4.13
CA VAL A 96 -22.00 18.45 -4.65
C VAL A 96 -22.18 17.24 -5.57
N LEU A 97 -23.08 16.32 -5.22
CA LEU A 97 -23.41 15.20 -6.11
C LEU A 97 -24.09 15.66 -7.40
N SER A 98 -25.04 16.60 -7.32
CA SER A 98 -25.71 17.18 -8.50
C SER A 98 -24.72 17.87 -9.43
N ASP A 99 -23.73 18.61 -8.90
CA ASP A 99 -22.69 19.24 -9.71
C ASP A 99 -21.75 18.20 -10.37
N SER A 100 -21.44 17.09 -9.67
CA SER A 100 -20.70 15.96 -10.27
C SER A 100 -21.50 15.36 -11.45
N TYR A 101 -22.77 15.01 -11.23
CA TYR A 101 -23.64 14.46 -12.28
C TYR A 101 -23.84 15.44 -13.46
N ARG A 102 -23.86 16.75 -13.20
CA ARG A 102 -23.96 17.79 -14.25
C ARG A 102 -22.69 17.95 -15.08
N LEU A 103 -21.51 17.73 -14.49
CA LEU A 103 -20.22 17.89 -15.16
C LEU A 103 -19.73 16.61 -15.86
N TYR A 104 -20.01 15.43 -15.29
CA TYR A 104 -19.46 14.14 -15.75
C TYR A 104 -20.53 13.17 -16.29
N GLY A 105 -21.81 13.34 -15.92
CA GLY A 105 -22.88 12.45 -16.36
C GLY A 105 -22.87 11.06 -15.70
N HIS A 106 -23.94 10.29 -15.94
CA HIS A 106 -24.21 9.06 -15.19
C HIS A 106 -23.23 7.91 -15.41
N ASP A 107 -22.46 7.92 -16.50
CA ASP A 107 -21.50 6.85 -16.82
C ASP A 107 -20.08 7.12 -16.28
N PHE A 108 -19.78 8.37 -15.90
CA PHE A 108 -18.45 8.79 -15.46
C PHE A 108 -18.41 9.35 -14.02
N THR A 109 -19.56 9.59 -13.38
CA THR A 109 -19.68 9.69 -11.92
C THR A 109 -19.75 8.28 -11.31
N ILE A 110 -18.74 7.89 -10.53
CA ILE A 110 -18.59 6.55 -9.94
C ILE A 110 -18.38 6.69 -8.42
N SER A 111 -19.06 5.88 -7.61
CA SER A 111 -18.92 5.92 -6.14
C SER A 111 -17.96 4.86 -5.59
N SER A 112 -17.09 5.23 -4.65
CA SER A 112 -16.23 4.29 -3.93
C SER A 112 -16.97 3.69 -2.74
N TYR A 113 -17.16 2.37 -2.73
CA TYR A 113 -17.96 1.68 -1.71
C TYR A 113 -17.20 0.49 -1.09
N ASN A 114 -16.77 0.64 0.17
CA ASN A 114 -16.02 -0.35 0.93
C ASN A 114 -16.76 -0.87 2.20
N GLY A 115 -18.08 -0.63 2.29
CA GLY A 115 -18.90 -1.09 3.42
C GLY A 115 -18.67 -0.37 4.77
N GLY A 116 -17.65 0.50 4.89
CA GLY A 116 -17.48 1.35 6.07
C GLY A 116 -18.64 2.35 6.23
N LYS A 117 -18.95 2.78 7.47
CA LYS A 117 -20.07 3.67 7.79
C LYS A 117 -20.16 4.90 6.87
N ASP A 118 -19.02 5.51 6.57
CA ASP A 118 -18.89 6.72 5.75
C ASP A 118 -19.22 6.42 4.27
N ALA A 119 -18.82 5.25 3.77
CA ALA A 119 -19.14 4.77 2.44
C ALA A 119 -20.60 4.32 2.30
N VAL A 120 -21.25 3.85 3.38
CA VAL A 120 -22.71 3.58 3.40
C VAL A 120 -23.51 4.87 3.27
N VAL A 121 -23.09 5.95 3.93
CA VAL A 121 -23.68 7.30 3.74
C VAL A 121 -23.52 7.74 2.30
N ILE A 122 -22.30 7.69 1.75
CA ILE A 122 -22.01 8.06 0.35
C ILE A 122 -22.85 7.26 -0.64
N MET A 123 -22.91 5.93 -0.50
CA MET A 123 -23.64 5.07 -1.44
C MET A 123 -25.14 5.41 -1.47
N ASN A 124 -25.74 5.72 -0.32
CA ASN A 124 -27.15 6.12 -0.24
C ASN A 124 -27.41 7.52 -0.79
N LEU A 125 -26.55 8.51 -0.48
CA LEU A 125 -26.62 9.84 -1.11
C LEU A 125 -26.43 9.77 -2.62
N HIS A 126 -25.49 8.92 -3.09
CA HIS A 126 -25.15 8.73 -4.49
C HIS A 126 -26.31 8.13 -5.31
N ARG A 127 -26.93 7.03 -4.84
CA ARG A 127 -28.08 6.42 -5.54
C ARG A 127 -29.30 7.35 -5.57
N ALA A 128 -29.51 8.13 -4.50
CA ALA A 128 -30.56 9.14 -4.45
C ALA A 128 -30.32 10.26 -5.47
N ALA A 129 -29.11 10.83 -5.52
CA ALA A 129 -28.74 11.82 -6.52
C ALA A 129 -28.81 11.27 -7.96
N HIS A 130 -28.43 10.00 -8.18
CA HIS A 130 -28.54 9.31 -9.46
C HIS A 130 -30.00 9.19 -9.94
N ALA A 131 -30.90 8.74 -9.07
CA ALA A 131 -32.33 8.67 -9.37
C ALA A 131 -32.92 10.05 -9.68
N ASN A 132 -32.55 11.09 -8.92
CA ASN A 132 -33.00 12.46 -9.22
C ASN A 132 -32.39 13.00 -10.53
N TYR A 133 -31.15 12.64 -10.87
CA TYR A 133 -30.53 13.01 -12.16
C TYR A 133 -31.27 12.36 -13.34
N ILE A 134 -31.62 11.07 -13.25
CA ILE A 134 -32.48 10.41 -14.25
C ILE A 134 -33.82 11.16 -14.39
N ARG A 135 -34.50 11.45 -13.26
CA ARG A 135 -35.77 12.20 -13.21
C ARG A 135 -35.70 13.56 -13.90
N THR A 136 -34.57 14.26 -13.81
CA THR A 136 -34.46 15.68 -14.20
C THR A 136 -33.68 15.94 -15.50
N HIS A 137 -32.83 15.01 -15.94
CA HIS A 137 -31.93 15.20 -17.08
C HIS A 137 -32.05 14.11 -18.17
N LEU A 138 -32.54 12.90 -17.85
CA LEU A 138 -32.62 11.78 -18.81
C LEU A 138 -34.06 11.38 -19.17
N SER A 139 -35.04 11.79 -18.36
CA SER A 139 -36.46 11.60 -18.68
C SER A 139 -36.89 12.49 -19.86
N THR A 140 -37.78 11.99 -20.72
CA THR A 140 -38.31 12.81 -21.83
C THR A 140 -39.20 13.94 -21.28
N PRO A 141 -39.53 14.99 -22.08
CA PRO A 141 -40.53 16.00 -21.68
C PRO A 141 -41.94 15.44 -21.40
N ALA A 142 -42.21 14.17 -21.72
CA ALA A 142 -43.43 13.45 -21.35
C ALA A 142 -43.28 12.67 -20.01
N ASN A 143 -42.15 12.82 -19.32
CA ASN A 143 -41.72 12.05 -18.14
C ASN A 143 -41.51 10.53 -18.40
N GLU A 144 -41.18 10.15 -19.64
CA GLU A 144 -40.82 8.76 -19.95
C GLU A 144 -39.37 8.50 -19.54
N LEU A 145 -39.15 7.41 -18.80
CA LEU A 145 -37.83 7.00 -18.32
C LEU A 145 -36.98 6.39 -19.46
N PRO A 146 -35.64 6.54 -19.43
CA PRO A 146 -34.76 5.88 -20.39
C PRO A 146 -34.87 4.34 -20.26
N SER A 147 -34.77 3.65 -21.40
CA SER A 147 -34.84 2.19 -21.48
C SER A 147 -33.65 1.64 -22.27
N PRO A 148 -32.75 0.85 -21.65
CA PRO A 148 -32.71 0.49 -20.23
C PRO A 148 -32.47 1.69 -19.30
N LEU A 149 -32.91 1.58 -18.04
CA LEU A 149 -32.48 2.49 -16.97
C LEU A 149 -30.98 2.30 -16.69
N PRO A 150 -30.16 3.37 -16.61
CA PRO A 150 -28.79 3.26 -16.14
C PRO A 150 -28.76 2.98 -14.64
N SER A 151 -27.80 2.16 -14.19
CA SER A 151 -27.56 1.89 -12.77
C SER A 151 -26.51 2.85 -12.19
N PRO A 152 -26.59 3.20 -10.90
CA PRO A 152 -25.52 3.89 -10.20
C PRO A 152 -24.27 3.00 -10.14
N ARG A 153 -23.19 3.48 -10.77
CA ARG A 153 -21.89 2.78 -10.82
C ARG A 153 -21.15 2.92 -9.50
N CYS A 154 -20.67 1.80 -8.98
CA CYS A 154 -19.85 1.75 -7.76
C CYS A 154 -18.56 0.94 -8.01
N VAL A 155 -17.48 1.30 -7.33
CA VAL A 155 -16.21 0.54 -7.32
C VAL A 155 -15.88 0.06 -5.91
N TYR A 156 -15.39 -1.17 -5.82
CA TYR A 156 -14.82 -1.78 -4.63
C TYR A 156 -13.48 -2.44 -4.98
N PHE A 157 -12.45 -2.18 -4.16
CA PHE A 157 -11.13 -2.78 -4.27
C PHE A 157 -11.00 -3.87 -3.21
N TYR A 158 -11.03 -5.13 -3.62
CA TYR A 158 -11.02 -6.26 -2.70
C TYR A 158 -9.65 -6.45 -2.02
N ASN A 159 -9.66 -6.64 -0.71
CA ASN A 159 -8.47 -6.89 0.10
C ASN A 159 -8.71 -8.11 1.03
N PRO A 160 -7.85 -9.14 1.01
CA PRO A 160 -8.04 -10.35 1.82
C PRO A 160 -7.92 -10.13 3.34
N SER A 161 -7.36 -8.99 3.79
CA SER A 161 -7.33 -8.61 5.22
C SER A 161 -8.61 -7.92 5.72
N GLU A 162 -9.69 -7.84 4.92
CA GLU A 162 -10.95 -7.21 5.35
C GLU A 162 -11.89 -8.14 6.14
N PHE A 163 -12.63 -7.53 7.06
CA PHE A 163 -13.60 -8.21 7.92
C PHE A 163 -14.71 -8.93 7.13
N PRO A 164 -15.02 -10.21 7.41
CA PRO A 164 -16.11 -10.95 6.76
C PRO A 164 -17.48 -10.26 6.83
N GLU A 165 -17.72 -9.47 7.88
CA GLU A 165 -18.93 -8.69 8.10
C GLU A 165 -19.06 -7.54 7.07
N ILE A 166 -17.94 -6.94 6.66
CA ILE A 166 -17.89 -5.95 5.57
C ILE A 166 -18.21 -6.63 4.23
N ILE A 167 -17.60 -7.78 3.93
CA ILE A 167 -17.89 -8.54 2.71
C ILE A 167 -19.37 -8.97 2.66
N THR A 168 -19.93 -9.35 3.81
CA THR A 168 -21.34 -9.72 3.96
C THR A 168 -22.26 -8.51 3.71
N LEU A 169 -21.94 -7.35 4.28
CA LEU A 169 -22.68 -6.10 4.04
C LEU A 169 -22.62 -5.70 2.56
N LEU A 170 -21.44 -5.67 1.94
CA LEU A 170 -21.24 -5.35 0.52
C LEU A 170 -22.07 -6.27 -0.39
N SER A 171 -22.08 -7.57 -0.10
CA SER A 171 -22.89 -8.55 -0.85
C SER A 171 -24.39 -8.35 -0.64
N LYS A 172 -24.84 -8.02 0.59
CA LYS A 172 -26.24 -7.72 0.91
C LYS A 172 -26.73 -6.47 0.18
N THR A 173 -26.05 -5.34 0.33
CA THR A 173 -26.48 -4.04 -0.19
C THR A 173 -26.35 -3.93 -1.70
N SER A 174 -25.32 -4.54 -2.30
CA SER A 174 -25.18 -4.64 -3.76
C SER A 174 -26.36 -5.38 -4.39
N GLN A 175 -26.84 -6.45 -3.75
CA GLN A 175 -28.00 -7.21 -4.20
C GLN A 175 -29.32 -6.48 -3.93
N SER A 176 -29.56 -5.97 -2.71
CA SER A 176 -30.84 -5.35 -2.35
C SER A 176 -31.11 -4.05 -3.11
N LEU A 177 -30.08 -3.21 -3.27
CA LEU A 177 -30.18 -1.91 -3.96
C LEU A 177 -29.88 -2.01 -5.47
N SER A 178 -29.58 -3.22 -5.96
CA SER A 178 -29.23 -3.52 -7.36
C SER A 178 -28.13 -2.61 -7.90
N LEU A 179 -27.04 -2.45 -7.14
CA LEU A 179 -25.91 -1.58 -7.50
C LEU A 179 -25.06 -2.22 -8.59
N ASP A 180 -24.54 -1.39 -9.51
CA ASP A 180 -23.55 -1.84 -10.47
C ASP A 180 -22.15 -1.77 -9.84
N LEU A 181 -21.89 -2.70 -8.91
CA LEU A 181 -20.68 -2.75 -8.10
C LEU A 181 -19.56 -3.54 -8.82
N LEU A 182 -18.66 -2.80 -9.44
CA LEU A 182 -17.40 -3.31 -9.99
C LEU A 182 -16.46 -3.71 -8.83
N THR A 183 -16.16 -5.00 -8.71
CA THR A 183 -15.22 -5.54 -7.71
C THR A 183 -13.88 -5.86 -8.38
N LEU A 184 -12.87 -5.03 -8.11
CA LEU A 184 -11.51 -5.26 -8.60
C LEU A 184 -10.73 -6.19 -7.66
N LYS A 185 -10.09 -7.20 -8.23
CA LYS A 185 -9.22 -8.16 -7.53
C LYS A 185 -7.82 -8.18 -8.13
N ASN A 186 -6.85 -8.60 -7.30
CA ASN A 186 -5.47 -8.88 -7.69
C ASN A 186 -4.73 -7.69 -8.34
N CYS A 187 -5.06 -6.47 -7.94
CA CYS A 187 -4.37 -5.23 -8.31
C CYS A 187 -4.11 -4.34 -7.10
N ASP A 188 -3.15 -3.43 -7.21
CA ASP A 188 -3.08 -2.26 -6.34
C ASP A 188 -4.13 -1.20 -6.73
N PHE A 189 -4.26 -0.16 -5.90
CA PHE A 189 -5.24 0.92 -6.09
C PHE A 189 -4.99 1.75 -7.35
N VAL A 190 -3.73 1.97 -7.74
CA VAL A 190 -3.35 2.80 -8.89
C VAL A 190 -3.63 2.05 -10.19
N SER A 191 -3.21 0.79 -10.27
CA SER A 191 -3.47 -0.09 -11.42
C SER A 191 -4.97 -0.28 -11.69
N GLY A 192 -5.79 -0.41 -10.63
CA GLY A 192 -7.24 -0.52 -10.78
C GLY A 192 -7.93 0.78 -11.25
N LEU A 193 -7.46 1.95 -10.79
CA LEU A 193 -7.93 3.24 -11.30
C LEU A 193 -7.43 3.53 -12.72
N ASP A 194 -6.23 3.06 -13.09
CA ASP A 194 -5.69 3.17 -14.43
C ASP A 194 -6.52 2.35 -15.43
N PHE A 195 -6.91 1.13 -15.03
CA PHE A 195 -7.88 0.29 -15.74
C PHE A 195 -9.22 1.02 -15.94
N ILE A 196 -9.85 1.54 -14.86
CA ILE A 196 -11.17 2.18 -14.96
C ILE A 196 -11.13 3.44 -15.84
N THR A 197 -10.12 4.30 -15.68
CA THR A 197 -10.00 5.54 -16.48
C THR A 197 -9.70 5.29 -17.96
N LYS A 198 -9.17 4.12 -18.33
CA LYS A 198 -8.91 3.71 -19.74
C LYS A 198 -9.99 2.80 -20.33
N ALA A 199 -10.95 2.32 -19.54
CA ALA A 199 -11.88 1.28 -20.00
C ALA A 199 -12.81 1.81 -21.11
N GLY A 200 -12.60 1.33 -22.34
CA GLY A 200 -13.37 1.72 -23.52
C GLY A 200 -13.06 3.11 -24.09
N SER A 201 -11.95 3.77 -23.69
CA SER A 201 -11.42 4.94 -24.40
C SER A 201 -10.57 4.52 -25.61
N GLU A 202 -10.21 5.47 -26.48
CA GLU A 202 -9.28 5.20 -27.59
C GLU A 202 -7.85 4.90 -27.08
N PRO A 203 -7.02 4.14 -27.82
CA PRO A 203 -5.68 3.75 -27.37
C PRO A 203 -4.74 4.94 -27.13
N GLY A 204 -4.63 5.35 -25.86
CA GLY A 204 -3.81 6.49 -25.40
C GLY A 204 -4.63 7.50 -24.58
N ASP A 205 -5.94 7.58 -24.83
CA ASP A 205 -6.86 8.49 -24.15
C ASP A 205 -7.41 7.91 -22.83
N ARG A 206 -8.01 8.80 -22.04
CA ARG A 206 -8.70 8.48 -20.78
C ARG A 206 -10.07 9.14 -20.72
N ASN A 207 -11.01 8.47 -20.07
CA ASN A 207 -12.30 9.04 -19.72
C ASN A 207 -12.14 10.07 -18.59
N SER A 208 -12.68 11.28 -18.78
CA SER A 208 -12.82 12.27 -17.71
C SER A 208 -13.86 11.79 -16.70
N MET A 209 -13.43 11.41 -15.50
CA MET A 209 -14.27 10.77 -14.48
C MET A 209 -14.31 11.53 -13.16
N SER A 210 -15.41 11.36 -12.42
CA SER A 210 -15.57 11.85 -11.04
C SER A 210 -15.77 10.68 -10.08
N PHE A 211 -14.87 10.52 -9.12
CA PHE A 211 -14.98 9.50 -8.08
C PHE A 211 -15.54 10.13 -6.79
N VAL A 212 -16.69 9.63 -6.35
CA VAL A 212 -17.35 10.05 -5.10
C VAL A 212 -16.74 9.29 -3.93
N LEU A 213 -16.24 10.03 -2.93
CA LEU A 213 -15.45 9.49 -1.81
C LEU A 213 -16.10 9.79 -0.44
N GLY A 214 -15.99 8.84 0.48
CA GLY A 214 -16.45 8.95 1.88
C GLY A 214 -15.47 9.66 2.82
N THR A 215 -14.70 10.60 2.30
CA THR A 215 -13.64 11.31 3.04
C THR A 215 -14.21 12.46 3.85
N ARG A 216 -13.83 12.55 5.14
CA ARG A 216 -14.11 13.69 6.03
C ARG A 216 -12.84 14.49 6.32
N ILE A 217 -12.97 15.78 6.65
CA ILE A 217 -11.84 16.66 6.99
C ILE A 217 -11.05 16.22 8.24
N GLY A 218 -11.68 15.40 9.10
CA GLY A 218 -11.04 14.75 10.25
C GLY A 218 -10.22 13.50 9.92
N ASP A 219 -10.25 13.01 8.68
CA ASP A 219 -9.42 11.88 8.26
C ASP A 219 -7.96 12.30 8.01
N PRO A 220 -6.97 11.38 8.16
CA PRO A 220 -5.58 11.64 7.84
C PRO A 220 -5.40 12.19 6.42
N ASN A 221 -4.50 13.15 6.25
CA ASN A 221 -4.16 13.79 4.97
C ASN A 221 -5.32 14.56 4.28
N CYS A 222 -6.40 14.90 5.02
CA CYS A 222 -7.61 15.52 4.45
C CYS A 222 -7.84 17.00 4.81
N LYS A 223 -7.00 17.60 5.68
CA LYS A 223 -7.18 18.96 6.24
C LYS A 223 -7.29 20.09 5.22
N ASN A 224 -6.73 19.93 4.01
CA ASN A 224 -6.67 20.97 2.97
C ASN A 224 -7.44 20.57 1.69
N GLN A 225 -8.24 19.51 1.71
CA GLN A 225 -8.99 19.08 0.52
C GLN A 225 -10.24 19.94 0.29
N ASN A 226 -10.67 20.04 -0.97
CA ASN A 226 -11.91 20.70 -1.36
C ASN A 226 -13.04 19.69 -1.64
N LYS A 227 -14.28 20.19 -1.79
CA LYS A 227 -15.46 19.39 -2.21
C LYS A 227 -15.29 18.78 -3.61
N PHE A 228 -14.56 19.49 -4.48
CA PHE A 228 -14.02 18.97 -5.73
C PHE A 228 -12.52 19.19 -5.75
N GLU A 229 -11.75 18.14 -5.96
CA GLU A 229 -10.29 18.17 -5.90
C GLU A 229 -9.71 17.22 -6.97
N PRO A 230 -8.84 17.66 -7.90
CA PRO A 230 -8.17 16.76 -8.84
C PRO A 230 -7.46 15.61 -8.11
N SER A 231 -7.34 14.45 -8.74
CA SER A 231 -6.47 13.39 -8.23
C SER A 231 -5.02 13.88 -8.11
N SER A 232 -4.27 13.33 -7.16
CA SER A 232 -2.84 13.65 -7.02
C SER A 232 -2.05 13.14 -8.22
N ASP A 233 -1.03 13.88 -8.66
CA ASP A 233 -0.34 13.69 -9.97
C ASP A 233 0.31 12.31 -10.18
N TRP A 234 0.48 11.51 -9.12
CA TRP A 234 0.93 10.10 -9.18
C TRP A 234 -0.18 9.12 -9.55
N MET A 235 -1.43 9.56 -9.53
CA MET A 235 -2.63 8.82 -9.93
C MET A 235 -2.97 9.09 -11.40
N PRO A 236 -3.76 8.20 -12.04
CA PRO A 236 -4.55 8.59 -13.20
C PRO A 236 -5.32 9.90 -12.94
N PRO A 237 -5.47 10.78 -13.95
CA PRO A 237 -6.26 12.01 -13.81
C PRO A 237 -7.76 11.68 -13.67
N PHE A 238 -8.35 12.09 -12.55
CA PHE A 238 -9.80 12.10 -12.29
C PHE A 238 -10.15 13.19 -11.27
N MET A 239 -11.44 13.46 -11.07
CA MET A 239 -11.92 14.42 -10.08
C MET A 239 -12.42 13.72 -8.82
N ARG A 240 -11.83 14.02 -7.65
CA ARG A 240 -12.39 13.60 -6.35
C ARG A 240 -13.63 14.45 -6.06
N CYS A 241 -14.72 13.80 -5.69
CA CYS A 241 -15.98 14.40 -5.27
C CYS A 241 -16.20 14.02 -3.80
N ASN A 242 -16.14 15.00 -2.90
CA ASN A 242 -16.11 14.80 -1.45
C ASN A 242 -17.37 15.41 -0.80
N PRO A 243 -18.59 14.87 -1.02
CA PRO A 243 -19.83 15.54 -0.62
C PRO A 243 -20.06 15.54 0.90
N ILE A 244 -19.40 14.66 1.66
CA ILE A 244 -19.49 14.61 3.13
C ILE A 244 -18.27 15.21 3.85
N LEU A 245 -17.40 15.96 3.15
CA LEU A 245 -16.12 16.44 3.69
C LEU A 245 -16.24 17.20 5.02
N GLU A 246 -17.31 17.99 5.16
CA GLU A 246 -17.61 18.83 6.34
C GLU A 246 -18.32 18.08 7.47
N TRP A 247 -18.69 16.81 7.28
CA TRP A 247 -19.51 16.06 8.23
C TRP A 247 -18.69 15.61 9.44
N SER A 248 -19.29 15.65 10.63
CA SER A 248 -18.71 15.07 11.85
C SER A 248 -19.00 13.56 11.96
N TYR A 249 -18.24 12.86 12.81
CA TYR A 249 -18.53 11.47 13.18
C TYR A 249 -19.98 11.29 13.69
N GLY A 250 -20.45 12.24 14.52
CA GLY A 250 -21.85 12.28 14.95
C GLY A 250 -22.83 12.47 13.79
N SER A 251 -22.51 13.32 12.81
CA SER A 251 -23.37 13.56 11.63
C SER A 251 -23.59 12.27 10.81
N VAL A 252 -22.52 11.49 10.63
CA VAL A 252 -22.56 10.17 9.96
C VAL A 252 -23.50 9.21 10.70
N TRP A 253 -23.42 9.15 12.03
CA TRP A 253 -24.31 8.28 12.82
C TRP A 253 -25.76 8.78 12.90
N SER A 254 -25.98 10.09 13.02
CA SER A 254 -27.31 10.70 12.93
C SER A 254 -27.97 10.36 11.59
N PHE A 255 -27.23 10.45 10.48
CA PHE A 255 -27.74 10.07 9.16
C PHE A 255 -28.12 8.59 9.07
N LEU A 256 -27.19 7.69 9.39
CA LEU A 256 -27.41 6.24 9.30
C LEU A 256 -28.61 5.79 10.14
N ARG A 257 -28.81 6.39 11.32
CA ARG A 257 -29.94 6.10 12.21
C ARG A 257 -31.25 6.76 11.77
N THR A 258 -31.22 8.03 11.34
CA THR A 258 -32.43 8.77 10.94
C THR A 258 -33.10 8.17 9.70
N PHE A 259 -32.30 7.67 8.75
CA PHE A 259 -32.79 6.99 7.55
C PHE A 259 -32.81 5.45 7.69
N ASN A 260 -32.59 4.92 8.90
CA ASN A 260 -32.62 3.48 9.23
C ASN A 260 -31.85 2.60 8.21
N LEU A 261 -30.59 2.97 7.95
CA LEU A 261 -29.76 2.34 6.92
C LEU A 261 -28.93 1.18 7.50
N ASP A 262 -28.82 0.09 6.75
CA ASP A 262 -27.93 -1.04 7.06
C ASP A 262 -26.46 -0.61 7.15
N TYR A 263 -25.78 -0.93 8.25
CA TYR A 263 -24.33 -0.80 8.43
C TYR A 263 -23.71 -2.09 8.97
N CYS A 264 -22.37 -2.14 9.04
CA CYS A 264 -21.63 -3.32 9.48
C CYS A 264 -21.85 -3.59 10.98
N SER A 265 -22.25 -4.81 11.36
CA SER A 265 -22.58 -5.20 12.74
C SER A 265 -21.43 -5.00 13.74
N LEU A 266 -20.18 -4.97 13.27
CA LEU A 266 -19.01 -4.63 14.09
C LEU A 266 -19.13 -3.24 14.75
N TYR A 267 -19.89 -2.32 14.16
CA TYR A 267 -20.15 -1.02 14.77
C TYR A 267 -21.01 -1.15 16.04
N ASP A 268 -21.98 -2.05 16.10
CA ASP A 268 -22.75 -2.32 17.33
C ASP A 268 -21.90 -3.03 18.40
N GLU A 269 -20.89 -3.77 17.97
CA GLU A 269 -19.91 -4.44 18.83
C GLU A 269 -18.82 -3.52 19.42
N GLY A 270 -18.85 -2.22 19.13
CA GLY A 270 -17.92 -1.22 19.68
C GLY A 270 -16.68 -0.92 18.82
N TYR A 271 -16.61 -1.40 17.58
CA TYR A 271 -15.61 -0.91 16.62
C TYR A 271 -16.02 0.45 16.06
N THR A 272 -15.14 1.46 16.08
CA THR A 272 -15.48 2.84 15.62
C THR A 272 -14.93 3.18 14.24
N SER A 273 -13.88 2.48 13.80
CA SER A 273 -13.21 2.67 12.51
C SER A 273 -12.73 1.31 11.99
N LEU A 274 -13.17 0.92 10.79
CA LEU A 274 -12.90 -0.40 10.19
C LEU A 274 -11.86 -0.33 9.07
N GLY A 275 -11.13 -1.42 8.87
CA GLY A 275 -10.09 -1.59 7.85
C GLY A 275 -9.51 -3.00 7.99
N LYS A 276 -8.19 -3.18 7.89
CA LYS A 276 -7.60 -4.51 8.06
C LYS A 276 -7.87 -5.11 9.44
N ILE A 277 -8.15 -6.41 9.48
CA ILE A 277 -8.34 -7.20 10.71
C ILE A 277 -7.12 -7.06 11.64
N GLU A 278 -5.91 -7.25 11.12
CA GLU A 278 -4.64 -7.24 11.88
C GLU A 278 -4.29 -5.90 12.57
N GLU A 279 -4.99 -4.82 12.21
CA GLU A 279 -4.73 -3.44 12.66
C GLU A 279 -5.93 -2.83 13.44
N THR A 280 -7.01 -3.61 13.68
CA THR A 280 -8.31 -3.06 14.09
C THR A 280 -8.94 -3.83 15.27
N PHE A 281 -9.24 -3.09 16.34
CA PHE A 281 -9.81 -3.56 17.60
C PHE A 281 -11.02 -2.71 17.99
N LYS A 282 -11.77 -3.17 19.01
CA LYS A 282 -12.85 -2.39 19.64
C LYS A 282 -12.30 -1.11 20.26
N CYS A 283 -13.10 -0.05 20.30
CA CYS A 283 -12.65 1.25 20.77
C CYS A 283 -12.65 1.30 22.31
N PRO A 284 -11.51 1.56 22.98
CA PRO A 284 -11.47 1.62 24.45
C PRO A 284 -12.30 2.76 25.05
N ALA A 285 -12.65 3.78 24.25
CA ALA A 285 -13.59 4.84 24.67
C ALA A 285 -15.08 4.41 24.62
N LEU A 286 -15.36 3.13 24.37
CA LEU A 286 -16.69 2.50 24.41
C LEU A 286 -16.75 1.30 25.37
N GLU A 287 -15.66 0.99 26.07
CA GLU A 287 -15.63 -0.06 27.09
C GLU A 287 -16.44 0.37 28.32
N ASN A 288 -17.30 -0.52 28.81
CA ASN A 288 -18.16 -0.32 29.97
C ASN A 288 -17.53 -0.95 31.23
N ASP A 289 -18.01 -0.61 32.43
CA ASP A 289 -17.45 -1.09 33.71
C ASP A 289 -17.48 -2.63 33.89
N ASP A 290 -18.25 -3.35 33.08
CA ASP A 290 -18.36 -4.82 33.06
C ASP A 290 -17.50 -5.50 31.97
N GLY A 291 -16.72 -4.73 31.20
CA GLY A 291 -15.92 -5.21 30.06
C GLY A 291 -16.73 -5.46 28.78
N SER A 292 -18.03 -5.15 28.76
CA SER A 292 -18.80 -5.07 27.52
C SER A 292 -18.46 -3.78 26.75
N PHE A 293 -18.81 -3.71 25.47
CA PHE A 293 -18.60 -2.53 24.64
C PHE A 293 -19.93 -1.93 24.18
N SER A 294 -20.07 -0.62 24.33
CA SER A 294 -21.19 0.15 23.79
C SER A 294 -21.08 0.32 22.26
N PRO A 295 -22.19 0.37 21.50
CA PRO A 295 -22.19 0.65 20.07
C PRO A 295 -21.47 1.93 19.64
N ALA A 296 -20.92 1.93 18.43
CA ALA A 296 -20.11 3.00 17.84
C ALA A 296 -20.79 4.38 17.82
N TYR A 297 -22.12 4.42 17.67
CA TYR A 297 -22.90 5.67 17.71
C TYR A 297 -22.97 6.31 19.11
N MET A 298 -22.50 5.62 20.17
CA MET A 298 -22.45 6.14 21.55
C MET A 298 -21.11 6.82 21.90
N LEU A 299 -20.16 6.87 20.97
CA LEU A 299 -18.84 7.48 21.18
C LEU A 299 -18.98 8.99 21.44
N LYS A 300 -18.58 9.44 22.63
CA LYS A 300 -18.71 10.85 23.06
C LYS A 300 -17.58 11.76 22.56
N ASP A 301 -16.36 11.24 22.49
CA ASP A 301 -15.21 11.97 21.93
C ASP A 301 -14.88 11.43 20.53
N TYR A 302 -15.18 12.21 19.50
CA TYR A 302 -14.95 11.84 18.11
C TYR A 302 -13.45 11.75 17.75
N ASN A 303 -12.55 12.36 18.53
CA ASN A 303 -11.10 12.20 18.33
C ASN A 303 -10.66 10.74 18.60
N MET A 304 -11.42 10.01 19.41
CA MET A 304 -11.20 8.59 19.69
C MET A 304 -11.76 7.66 18.60
N GLU A 305 -12.31 8.17 17.48
CA GLU A 305 -12.78 7.35 16.35
C GLU A 305 -11.75 6.28 15.93
N ARG A 306 -10.46 6.63 15.94
CA ARG A 306 -9.36 5.76 15.54
C ARG A 306 -8.57 5.17 16.73
N ALA A 307 -9.07 5.27 17.96
CA ALA A 307 -8.39 4.76 19.16
C ALA A 307 -8.32 3.23 19.21
N GLY A 308 -9.31 2.53 18.62
CA GLY A 308 -9.27 1.08 18.40
C GLY A 308 -8.31 0.61 17.30
N ARG A 309 -7.47 1.48 16.72
CA ARG A 309 -6.46 1.07 15.74
C ARG A 309 -5.13 0.74 16.41
N ARG A 310 -4.43 -0.26 15.87
CA ARG A 310 -3.03 -0.52 16.24
C ARG A 310 -2.19 0.70 15.85
N LYS A 311 -1.77 1.50 16.83
CA LYS A 311 -0.78 2.55 16.60
C LYS A 311 0.48 1.89 16.04
N ARG A 312 0.92 2.29 14.84
CA ARG A 312 2.24 1.91 14.31
C ARG A 312 3.28 2.54 15.24
N GLY A 313 3.82 1.70 16.13
CA GLY A 313 4.59 2.16 17.30
C GLY A 313 4.05 1.69 18.66
N LYS A 314 3.81 0.38 18.84
CA LYS A 314 4.27 -0.38 20.03
C LYS A 314 4.21 -1.89 19.78
N GLU A 315 5.13 -2.62 20.40
CA GLU A 315 5.34 -4.06 20.22
C GLU A 315 4.43 -4.89 21.15
N GLY A 316 4.27 -6.19 20.86
CA GLY A 316 3.39 -7.07 21.65
C GLY A 316 2.68 -8.19 20.85
N GLY A 317 3.27 -8.64 19.74
CA GLY A 317 2.88 -9.87 19.05
C GLY A 317 4.13 -10.68 18.76
N GLU A 318 3.99 -12.01 18.68
CA GLU A 318 5.07 -12.90 18.25
C GLU A 318 5.53 -12.44 16.86
N LYS A 319 6.82 -12.08 16.73
CA LYS A 319 7.38 -11.62 15.46
C LYS A 319 7.61 -12.85 14.59
N GLU A 320 6.93 -12.93 13.45
CA GLU A 320 7.22 -13.97 12.45
C GLU A 320 8.62 -13.75 11.84
N GLU A 321 9.24 -14.85 11.39
CA GLU A 321 10.52 -14.84 10.69
C GLU A 321 10.46 -13.95 9.44
N CYS A 322 11.22 -12.86 9.43
CA CYS A 322 11.25 -11.90 8.32
C CYS A 322 12.63 -11.85 7.65
N SER A 323 12.63 -11.61 6.34
CA SER A 323 13.83 -11.57 5.50
C SER A 323 14.08 -10.19 4.92
N VAL A 324 15.37 -9.85 4.78
CA VAL A 324 15.83 -8.53 4.33
C VAL A 324 16.57 -8.63 3.00
N GLY A 325 16.36 -7.64 2.13
CA GLY A 325 17.22 -7.32 1.00
C GLY A 325 17.89 -5.98 1.19
N LEU A 326 19.15 -5.85 0.79
CA LEU A 326 19.88 -4.58 0.75
C LEU A 326 19.96 -4.06 -0.69
N ILE A 327 19.73 -2.77 -0.88
CA ILE A 327 20.00 -2.06 -2.14
C ILE A 327 21.00 -0.94 -1.82
N VAL A 328 22.23 -1.04 -2.32
CA VAL A 328 23.22 0.04 -2.27
C VAL A 328 23.05 0.87 -3.54
N ILE A 329 23.02 2.19 -3.38
CA ILE A 329 22.71 3.16 -4.43
C ILE A 329 23.86 4.18 -4.43
N GLY A 330 24.57 4.28 -5.54
CA GLY A 330 25.72 5.16 -5.67
C GLY A 330 26.55 4.89 -6.93
N ASP A 331 26.55 5.83 -7.87
CA ASP A 331 27.40 5.80 -9.06
C ASP A 331 28.91 5.72 -8.70
N GLU A 332 29.32 6.24 -7.54
CA GLU A 332 30.69 6.16 -7.03
C GLU A 332 31.06 4.75 -6.52
N ILE A 333 30.07 3.93 -6.15
CA ILE A 333 30.25 2.51 -5.84
C ILE A 333 30.39 1.70 -7.13
N LEU A 334 29.50 1.90 -8.11
CA LEU A 334 29.54 1.18 -9.39
C LEU A 334 30.81 1.48 -10.21
N SER A 335 31.31 2.71 -10.14
CA SER A 335 32.57 3.11 -10.78
C SER A 335 33.83 2.70 -10.00
N GLY A 336 33.68 2.18 -8.76
CA GLY A 336 34.80 1.79 -7.91
C GLY A 336 35.62 2.95 -7.36
N LEU A 337 35.08 4.18 -7.36
CA LEU A 337 35.70 5.34 -6.71
C LEU A 337 35.63 5.24 -5.17
N THR A 338 34.61 4.56 -4.65
CA THR A 338 34.42 4.26 -3.22
C THR A 338 34.18 2.76 -3.04
N GLU A 339 34.79 2.17 -2.01
CA GLU A 339 34.60 0.76 -1.64
C GLU A 339 33.29 0.56 -0.84
N ASP A 340 32.44 -0.39 -1.24
CA ASP A 340 31.25 -0.76 -0.47
C ASP A 340 31.60 -1.49 0.83
N VAL A 341 31.71 -0.71 1.91
CA VAL A 341 31.79 -1.21 3.28
C VAL A 341 30.41 -1.47 3.90
N ASN A 342 29.34 -0.93 3.32
CA ASN A 342 27.99 -0.93 3.90
C ASN A 342 27.33 -2.31 3.82
N THR A 343 27.45 -3.04 2.70
CA THR A 343 27.02 -4.44 2.62
C THR A 343 27.68 -5.29 3.70
N GLY A 344 28.99 -5.11 3.89
CA GLY A 344 29.78 -5.81 4.90
C GLY A 344 29.43 -5.42 6.35
N VAL A 345 28.76 -4.29 6.58
CA VAL A 345 28.23 -3.88 7.89
C VAL A 345 26.80 -4.40 8.09
N ALA A 346 25.92 -4.23 7.09
CA ALA A 346 24.54 -4.70 7.14
C ALA A 346 24.46 -6.21 7.41
N ALA A 347 25.25 -7.01 6.69
CA ALA A 347 25.33 -8.46 6.87
C ALA A 347 25.73 -8.87 8.31
N LYS A 348 26.60 -8.08 8.97
CA LYS A 348 27.01 -8.33 10.37
C LYS A 348 25.92 -7.95 11.36
N SER A 349 25.29 -6.78 11.19
CA SER A 349 24.18 -6.32 12.06
C SER A 349 22.97 -7.26 11.98
N LEU A 350 22.54 -7.60 10.77
CA LEU A 350 21.42 -8.53 10.54
C LEU A 350 21.73 -9.93 11.09
N LYS A 351 22.93 -10.49 10.83
CA LYS A 351 23.33 -11.77 11.45
C LYS A 351 23.40 -11.71 12.98
N SER A 352 23.83 -10.60 13.59
CA SER A 352 23.86 -10.45 15.05
C SER A 352 22.48 -10.38 15.72
N THR A 353 21.41 -10.30 14.93
CA THR A 353 20.01 -10.22 15.37
C THR A 353 19.14 -11.32 14.75
N ASN A 354 19.78 -12.38 14.24
CA ASN A 354 19.16 -13.53 13.56
C ASN A 354 18.31 -13.19 12.31
N VAL A 355 18.39 -11.96 11.79
CA VAL A 355 17.64 -11.53 10.59
C VAL A 355 18.41 -11.98 9.32
N PRO A 356 17.84 -12.82 8.43
CA PRO A 356 18.49 -13.23 7.20
C PRO A 356 18.54 -12.10 6.16
N LEU A 357 19.74 -11.79 5.67
CA LEU A 357 19.98 -10.97 4.48
C LEU A 357 20.04 -11.91 3.26
N ASP A 358 18.91 -12.08 2.57
CA ASP A 358 18.80 -13.05 1.46
C ASP A 358 19.39 -12.53 0.14
N LYS A 359 19.41 -11.20 -0.02
CA LYS A 359 19.70 -10.50 -1.28
C LYS A 359 20.46 -9.20 -1.05
N VAL A 360 21.38 -8.91 -1.95
CA VAL A 360 22.03 -7.59 -2.10
C VAL A 360 21.99 -7.24 -3.58
N GLU A 361 21.64 -5.99 -3.90
CA GLU A 361 21.84 -5.37 -5.22
C GLU A 361 22.64 -4.06 -5.02
N ILE A 362 23.46 -3.70 -6.01
CA ILE A 362 24.18 -2.42 -6.08
C ILE A 362 23.79 -1.80 -7.42
N ILE A 363 23.33 -0.54 -7.41
CA ILE A 363 22.75 0.17 -8.55
C ILE A 363 23.21 1.64 -8.59
N GLY A 364 23.00 2.30 -9.73
CA GLY A 364 23.35 3.71 -9.91
C GLY A 364 22.28 4.67 -9.38
N ASP A 365 22.56 5.96 -9.46
CA ASP A 365 21.64 7.04 -9.07
C ASP A 365 20.62 7.36 -10.18
N ASP A 366 19.91 6.34 -10.68
CA ASP A 366 18.83 6.46 -11.66
C ASP A 366 17.45 6.12 -11.06
N GLU A 367 16.45 6.93 -11.39
CA GLU A 367 15.10 6.81 -10.82
C GLU A 367 14.35 5.56 -11.31
N GLU A 368 14.54 5.15 -12.56
CA GLU A 368 13.91 3.94 -13.10
C GLU A 368 14.61 2.68 -12.59
N GLU A 369 15.95 2.67 -12.48
CA GLU A 369 16.72 1.56 -11.92
C GLU A 369 16.38 1.33 -10.44
N ILE A 370 16.33 2.39 -9.62
CA ILE A 370 15.93 2.30 -8.20
C ILE A 370 14.50 1.75 -8.09
N ILE A 371 13.54 2.28 -8.85
CA ILE A 371 12.15 1.78 -8.87
C ILE A 371 12.09 0.31 -9.32
N SER A 372 12.92 -0.09 -10.29
CA SER A 372 12.98 -1.46 -10.81
C SER A 372 13.58 -2.44 -9.80
N SER A 373 14.72 -2.12 -9.19
CA SER A 373 15.36 -2.93 -8.14
C SER A 373 14.45 -3.11 -6.92
N ILE A 374 13.79 -2.04 -6.45
CA ILE A 374 12.79 -2.14 -5.38
C ILE A 374 11.65 -3.09 -5.79
N ARG A 375 11.09 -2.93 -7.00
CA ARG A 375 10.00 -3.78 -7.54
C ARG A 375 10.40 -5.24 -7.78
N GLN A 376 11.68 -5.51 -8.02
CA GLN A 376 12.23 -6.86 -8.17
C GLN A 376 12.52 -7.49 -6.80
N THR A 377 13.01 -6.70 -5.84
CA THR A 377 13.41 -7.15 -4.50
C THR A 377 12.21 -7.35 -3.59
N SER A 378 11.17 -6.49 -3.64
CA SER A 378 9.95 -6.56 -2.81
C SER A 378 9.09 -7.83 -3.02
N LYS A 379 9.43 -8.62 -4.04
CA LYS A 379 8.83 -9.92 -4.37
C LYS A 379 9.61 -11.11 -3.79
N GLN A 380 10.78 -10.87 -3.20
CA GLN A 380 11.75 -11.88 -2.77
C GLN A 380 12.05 -11.83 -1.27
N VAL A 381 11.89 -10.65 -0.65
CA VAL A 381 12.14 -10.37 0.77
C VAL A 381 10.96 -9.63 1.39
N ASP A 382 10.87 -9.62 2.72
CA ASP A 382 9.77 -8.99 3.45
C ASP A 382 10.04 -7.51 3.75
N TYR A 383 11.32 -7.15 3.90
CA TYR A 383 11.80 -5.79 4.08
C TYR A 383 12.99 -5.46 3.18
N ILE A 384 13.09 -4.19 2.80
CA ILE A 384 14.20 -3.64 2.03
C ILE A 384 14.93 -2.62 2.89
N ILE A 385 16.25 -2.65 2.90
CA ILE A 385 17.10 -1.57 3.42
C ILE A 385 17.77 -0.92 2.20
N THR A 386 17.71 0.41 2.08
CA THR A 386 18.54 1.14 1.10
C THR A 386 19.73 1.80 1.76
N SER A 387 20.80 2.03 1.00
CA SER A 387 22.01 2.74 1.42
C SER A 387 22.44 3.69 0.32
N GLY A 388 22.20 5.00 0.47
CA GLY A 388 22.52 6.03 -0.53
C GLY A 388 21.36 6.96 -0.89
N GLY A 389 21.66 8.09 -1.54
CA GLY A 389 20.70 9.03 -2.14
C GLY A 389 19.68 9.72 -1.20
N VAL A 390 20.07 10.11 0.02
CA VAL A 390 19.17 10.71 1.05
C VAL A 390 19.57 12.13 1.52
N GLY A 391 20.65 12.69 0.99
CA GLY A 391 21.13 14.02 1.32
C GLY A 391 20.43 15.15 0.52
N PRO A 392 21.07 16.34 0.45
CA PRO A 392 20.54 17.50 -0.25
C PRO A 392 20.98 17.61 -1.72
N THR A 393 21.99 16.90 -2.21
CA THR A 393 22.58 17.14 -3.54
C THR A 393 21.72 16.56 -4.68
N HIS A 394 21.97 16.97 -5.93
CA HIS A 394 21.01 16.79 -7.04
C HIS A 394 20.86 15.34 -7.53
N ASP A 395 21.89 14.54 -7.24
CA ASP A 395 22.04 13.09 -7.27
C ASP A 395 21.25 12.36 -6.16
N ASP A 396 20.98 13.00 -5.00
CA ASP A 396 20.17 12.40 -3.94
C ASP A 396 18.69 12.23 -4.34
N ILE A 397 18.39 11.14 -5.07
CA ILE A 397 17.06 10.82 -5.61
C ILE A 397 16.39 9.61 -4.96
N THR A 398 17.06 8.81 -4.12
CA THR A 398 16.50 7.57 -3.53
C THR A 398 15.16 7.81 -2.84
N ILE A 399 15.03 8.89 -2.06
CA ILE A 399 13.77 9.24 -1.37
C ILE A 399 12.64 9.51 -2.38
N LYS A 400 12.93 10.20 -3.49
CA LYS A 400 11.99 10.50 -4.57
C LYS A 400 11.59 9.23 -5.33
N ALA A 401 12.57 8.42 -5.73
CA ALA A 401 12.37 7.17 -6.46
C ALA A 401 11.54 6.16 -5.64
N ILE A 402 11.78 6.07 -4.33
CA ILE A 402 10.93 5.27 -3.41
C ILE A 402 9.49 5.82 -3.39
N GLY A 403 9.30 7.13 -3.36
CA GLY A 403 7.98 7.75 -3.51
C GLY A 403 7.29 7.38 -4.83
N GLY A 404 8.03 7.43 -5.94
CA GLY A 404 7.57 6.97 -7.25
C GLY A 404 7.18 5.49 -7.28
N TYR A 405 7.97 4.60 -6.67
CA TYR A 405 7.65 3.17 -6.55
C TYR A 405 6.35 2.91 -5.77
N TYR A 406 6.12 3.63 -4.67
CA TYR A 406 4.89 3.50 -3.87
C TYR A 406 3.69 4.26 -4.43
N GLY A 407 3.87 5.03 -5.52
CA GLY A 407 2.83 5.90 -6.04
C GLY A 407 2.43 6.96 -5.02
N VAL A 408 3.36 7.78 -4.56
CA VAL A 408 3.08 8.93 -3.69
C VAL A 408 3.97 10.13 -4.05
N LYS A 409 3.42 11.34 -3.90
CA LYS A 409 4.23 12.57 -3.89
C LYS A 409 5.19 12.55 -2.69
N CYS A 410 6.30 13.27 -2.81
CA CYS A 410 7.05 13.72 -1.65
C CYS A 410 6.56 15.13 -1.27
N GLU A 411 6.29 15.35 0.00
CA GLU A 411 5.79 16.62 0.55
C GLU A 411 6.59 17.00 1.80
N VAL A 412 6.61 18.28 2.16
CA VAL A 412 7.36 18.76 3.34
C VAL A 412 6.73 18.20 4.61
N ASN A 413 7.40 17.22 5.22
CA ASN A 413 7.02 16.62 6.48
C ASN A 413 7.35 17.59 7.62
N MET A 414 6.32 18.16 8.24
CA MET A 414 6.46 19.16 9.30
C MET A 414 7.19 18.63 10.54
N GLU A 415 7.04 17.34 10.87
CA GLU A 415 7.71 16.71 12.02
C GLU A 415 9.22 16.62 11.79
N MET A 416 9.63 16.16 10.60
CA MET A 416 11.04 16.19 10.18
C MET A 416 11.57 17.61 10.12
N LEU A 417 10.80 18.57 9.59
CA LEU A 417 11.22 19.97 9.48
C LEU A 417 11.43 20.62 10.85
N GLU A 418 10.59 20.33 11.84
CA GLU A 418 10.75 20.78 13.23
C GLU A 418 11.95 20.11 13.90
N PHE A 419 12.15 18.80 13.71
CA PHE A 419 13.33 18.08 14.18
C PHE A 419 14.64 18.67 13.59
N MET A 420 14.66 18.90 12.27
CA MET A 420 15.78 19.51 11.55
C MET A 420 16.10 20.91 12.09
N LYS A 421 15.09 21.77 12.27
CA LYS A 421 15.26 23.10 12.88
C LYS A 421 15.82 23.01 14.31
N LYS A 422 15.33 22.06 15.12
CA LYS A 422 15.81 21.84 16.49
C LYS A 422 17.27 21.37 16.53
N LYS A 423 17.71 20.50 15.60
CA LYS A 423 19.10 20.00 15.53
C LYS A 423 20.10 21.03 15.01
N HIS A 424 19.72 21.90 14.07
CA HIS A 424 20.62 22.93 13.52
C HIS A 424 20.58 24.26 14.28
N GLY A 425 19.51 24.49 15.08
CA GLY A 425 19.35 25.68 15.92
C GLY A 425 19.01 26.96 15.14
N ASN A 426 18.90 28.08 15.86
CA ASN A 426 18.64 29.41 15.29
C ASN A 426 19.92 30.03 14.66
N ALA A 427 20.63 29.26 13.84
CA ALA A 427 21.79 29.74 13.11
C ALA A 427 21.35 30.41 11.79
N ASN A 428 21.67 31.70 11.62
CA ASN A 428 21.40 32.48 10.40
C ASN A 428 22.30 32.06 9.19
N THR A 429 22.71 30.79 9.15
CA THR A 429 23.67 30.22 8.19
C THR A 429 23.20 28.89 7.60
N VAL A 430 22.00 28.41 7.96
CA VAL A 430 21.45 27.17 7.42
C VAL A 430 20.65 27.47 6.16
N ASP A 431 20.96 26.78 5.06
CA ASP A 431 20.22 26.89 3.81
C ASP A 431 18.80 26.30 3.98
N VAL A 432 17.80 27.17 3.87
CA VAL A 432 16.38 26.79 4.00
C VAL A 432 15.98 25.78 2.92
N SER A 433 16.53 25.87 1.71
CA SER A 433 16.22 24.95 0.62
C SER A 433 16.76 23.54 0.88
N ALA A 434 17.93 23.43 1.50
CA ALA A 434 18.48 22.14 1.94
C ALA A 434 17.66 21.53 3.09
N LEU A 435 17.21 22.34 4.06
CA LEU A 435 16.32 21.89 5.13
C LEU A 435 14.98 21.40 4.59
N GLU A 436 14.37 22.16 3.68
CA GLU A 436 13.08 21.80 3.06
C GLU A 436 13.21 20.53 2.22
N LYS A 437 14.28 20.39 1.41
CA LYS A 437 14.54 19.16 0.65
C LYS A 437 14.74 17.94 1.56
N MET A 438 15.60 18.02 2.57
CA MET A 438 15.82 16.92 3.52
C MET A 438 14.58 16.61 4.39
N SER A 439 13.62 17.53 4.46
CA SER A 439 12.32 17.33 5.10
C SER A 439 11.21 16.95 4.12
N THR A 440 11.49 16.84 2.81
CA THR A 440 10.51 16.49 1.77
C THR A 440 10.47 14.98 1.60
N LEU A 441 9.43 14.35 2.15
CA LEU A 441 9.34 12.90 2.32
C LEU A 441 8.10 12.33 1.62
N PRO A 442 8.15 11.07 1.12
CA PRO A 442 7.00 10.35 0.56
C PRO A 442 5.78 10.39 1.50
N VAL A 443 4.63 10.80 0.97
CA VAL A 443 3.38 10.83 1.76
C VAL A 443 3.07 9.43 2.29
N ASN A 444 2.69 9.34 3.57
CA ASN A 444 2.55 8.11 4.37
C ASN A 444 3.87 7.42 4.80
N SER A 445 5.03 8.10 4.71
CA SER A 445 6.26 7.63 5.38
C SER A 445 6.16 7.70 6.90
N GLU A 446 6.73 6.71 7.59
CA GLU A 446 6.91 6.63 9.03
C GLU A 446 8.29 7.19 9.44
N LEU A 447 8.34 7.99 10.52
CA LEU A 447 9.58 8.38 11.19
C LEU A 447 9.77 7.51 12.45
N LEU A 448 10.73 6.58 12.41
CA LEU A 448 10.96 5.62 13.48
C LEU A 448 12.11 6.06 14.40
N TYR A 449 11.76 6.56 15.58
CA TYR A 449 12.70 7.01 16.62
C TYR A 449 13.24 5.83 17.45
N LEU A 450 13.95 4.90 16.78
CA LEU A 450 14.44 3.65 17.38
C LEU A 450 15.44 3.84 18.53
N SER A 451 16.06 5.03 18.65
CA SER A 451 16.92 5.44 19.77
C SER A 451 16.28 6.46 20.72
N GLY A 452 14.97 6.73 20.58
CA GLY A 452 14.27 7.79 21.31
C GLY A 452 14.16 9.11 20.52
N PRO A 453 13.29 10.04 20.96
CA PRO A 453 12.78 11.16 20.16
C PRO A 453 13.78 12.31 19.93
N GLU A 454 14.89 12.33 20.65
CA GLU A 454 15.96 13.32 20.45
C GLU A 454 17.02 12.85 19.44
N GLU A 455 16.97 11.58 19.01
CA GLU A 455 17.86 11.04 18.00
C GLU A 455 17.22 11.05 16.61
N TRP A 456 18.07 11.06 15.58
CA TRP A 456 17.59 11.09 14.19
C TRP A 456 16.66 9.88 13.92
N PRO A 457 15.47 10.08 13.33
CA PRO A 457 14.59 8.97 12.98
C PRO A 457 15.18 8.08 11.88
N VAL A 458 14.70 6.84 11.77
CA VAL A 458 14.82 6.03 10.55
C VAL A 458 13.58 6.29 9.69
N LEU A 459 13.77 6.67 8.43
CA LEU A 459 12.68 6.80 7.47
C LEU A 459 12.23 5.40 7.03
N LYS A 460 10.92 5.13 7.10
CA LYS A 460 10.34 3.88 6.59
C LYS A 460 9.10 4.16 5.74
N ILE A 461 8.95 3.49 4.61
CA ILE A 461 7.72 3.51 3.81
C ILE A 461 7.48 2.13 3.21
N GLY A 462 6.27 1.59 3.41
CA GLY A 462 5.94 0.21 3.08
C GLY A 462 6.93 -0.79 3.70
N GLN A 463 7.61 -1.55 2.84
CA GLN A 463 8.68 -2.49 3.19
C GLN A 463 10.07 -1.84 3.32
N CYS A 464 10.25 -0.60 2.86
CA CYS A 464 11.56 0.03 2.71
C CYS A 464 11.96 0.82 3.95
N PHE A 465 13.14 0.55 4.51
CA PHE A 465 13.87 1.40 5.45
C PHE A 465 14.95 2.15 4.68
N VAL A 466 14.96 3.48 4.77
CA VAL A 466 15.84 4.34 3.94
C VAL A 466 16.99 4.86 4.81
N LEU A 467 18.23 4.41 4.53
CA LEU A 467 19.41 4.75 5.32
C LEU A 467 20.45 5.53 4.49
N PRO A 468 21.24 6.42 5.14
CA PRO A 468 22.29 7.17 4.46
C PRO A 468 23.44 6.29 3.98
N GLY A 469 24.07 6.65 2.86
CA GLY A 469 25.24 5.96 2.33
C GLY A 469 26.53 6.17 3.14
N VAL A 470 26.64 7.28 3.88
CA VAL A 470 27.83 7.58 4.71
C VAL A 470 28.04 6.48 5.77
N PRO A 471 29.14 5.72 5.74
CA PRO A 471 29.27 4.48 6.52
C PRO A 471 29.12 4.62 8.04
N GLU A 472 29.55 5.76 8.62
CA GLU A 472 29.38 6.02 10.05
C GLU A 472 27.89 6.10 10.45
N PHE A 473 27.07 6.78 9.63
CA PHE A 473 25.65 6.92 9.85
C PHE A 473 24.90 5.64 9.46
N PHE A 474 25.29 4.99 8.35
CA PHE A 474 24.73 3.70 7.95
C PHE A 474 24.89 2.66 9.06
N SER A 475 26.11 2.49 9.58
CA SER A 475 26.44 1.53 10.65
C SER A 475 25.61 1.73 11.92
N LYS A 476 25.46 3.00 12.36
CA LYS A 476 24.60 3.36 13.49
C LYS A 476 23.14 3.01 13.24
N LYS A 477 22.64 3.24 12.03
CA LYS A 477 21.21 3.07 11.67
C LYS A 477 20.83 1.62 11.39
N VAL A 478 21.65 0.88 10.64
CA VAL A 478 21.35 -0.50 10.25
C VAL A 478 21.31 -1.43 11.47
N LYS A 479 22.11 -1.15 12.52
CA LYS A 479 22.00 -1.84 13.81
C LYS A 479 20.64 -1.61 14.50
N LEU A 480 20.10 -0.40 14.45
CA LEU A 480 18.78 -0.10 15.04
C LEU A 480 17.66 -0.80 14.27
N VAL A 481 17.75 -0.79 12.94
CA VAL A 481 16.80 -1.52 12.07
C VAL A 481 16.90 -3.02 12.32
N SER A 482 18.10 -3.58 12.49
CA SER A 482 18.27 -5.02 12.73
C SER A 482 17.72 -5.47 14.09
N GLU A 483 17.93 -4.71 15.17
CA GLU A 483 17.30 -5.00 16.48
C GLU A 483 15.76 -4.79 16.44
N HIS A 484 15.26 -3.83 15.66
CA HIS A 484 13.82 -3.64 15.46
C HIS A 484 13.16 -4.81 14.71
N LEU A 485 13.83 -5.34 13.67
CA LEU A 485 13.40 -6.49 12.87
C LEU A 485 13.67 -7.85 13.54
N ARG A 486 14.48 -7.89 14.61
CA ARG A 486 14.79 -9.10 15.36
C ARG A 486 13.53 -9.82 15.81
N PHE A 487 13.38 -11.06 15.35
CA PHE A 487 12.24 -11.93 15.64
C PHE A 487 12.59 -13.10 16.58
N ASP A 488 13.87 -13.45 16.68
CA ASP A 488 14.37 -14.55 17.51
C ASP A 488 15.45 -14.05 18.49
N ASP A 489 15.25 -14.32 19.77
CA ASP A 489 16.18 -14.02 20.84
C ASP A 489 17.27 -15.11 21.04
N SER A 490 17.11 -16.27 20.39
CA SER A 490 18.03 -17.40 20.53
C SER A 490 19.48 -17.03 20.18
N PRO A 491 20.48 -17.49 20.94
CA PRO A 491 21.88 -17.26 20.60
C PRO A 491 22.21 -17.93 19.27
N SER A 492 22.75 -17.17 18.32
CA SER A 492 23.11 -17.70 16.99
C SER A 492 24.04 -18.90 17.14
N SER A 493 23.62 -20.07 16.63
CA SER A 493 24.37 -21.33 16.69
C SER A 493 25.57 -21.38 15.72
N THR A 494 26.30 -20.26 15.57
CA THR A 494 27.51 -20.16 14.75
C THR A 494 28.77 -20.15 15.62
N VAL A 495 29.66 -21.12 15.46
CA VAL A 495 30.98 -21.18 16.14
C VAL A 495 32.11 -21.05 15.11
N GLN A 496 33.22 -20.37 15.46
CA GLN A 496 34.32 -20.06 14.52
C GLN A 496 35.71 -20.45 15.06
N ILE A 497 36.08 -21.72 14.89
CA ILE A 497 37.37 -22.23 15.37
C ILE A 497 38.50 -21.79 14.42
N HIS A 498 39.51 -21.12 14.96
CA HIS A 498 40.70 -20.66 14.26
C HIS A 498 41.88 -21.59 14.56
N LEU A 499 42.49 -22.15 13.51
CA LEU A 499 43.47 -23.24 13.58
C LEU A 499 44.84 -22.85 13.00
N ASN A 500 45.93 -23.35 13.59
CA ASN A 500 47.31 -23.18 13.06
C ASN A 500 47.73 -24.26 12.05
N VAL A 501 46.88 -25.26 11.83
CA VAL A 501 47.00 -26.30 10.81
C VAL A 501 46.29 -25.88 9.51
N SER A 502 46.80 -26.38 8.38
CA SER A 502 46.22 -26.17 7.05
C SER A 502 45.04 -27.10 6.78
N GLU A 503 44.06 -26.62 6.03
CA GLU A 503 42.88 -27.36 5.54
C GLU A 503 43.18 -28.77 5.02
N SER A 504 44.20 -28.90 4.17
CA SER A 504 44.67 -30.18 3.62
C SER A 504 45.14 -31.20 4.66
N SER A 505 45.49 -30.75 5.87
CA SER A 505 45.94 -31.58 7.00
C SER A 505 44.80 -32.01 7.91
N ILE A 506 43.58 -31.50 7.71
CA ILE A 506 42.39 -31.78 8.52
C ILE A 506 41.19 -32.27 7.68
N LEU A 507 41.36 -32.44 6.37
CA LEU A 507 40.29 -32.79 5.43
C LEU A 507 39.58 -34.11 5.79
N GLU A 508 40.32 -35.16 6.16
CA GLU A 508 39.74 -36.46 6.55
C GLU A 508 38.96 -36.38 7.87
N ILE A 509 39.45 -35.57 8.82
CA ILE A 509 38.77 -35.27 10.09
C ILE A 509 37.45 -34.54 9.81
N LEU A 510 37.49 -33.49 8.98
CA LEU A 510 36.32 -32.69 8.62
C LEU A 510 35.27 -33.52 7.87
N ASN A 511 35.68 -34.36 6.91
CA ASN A 511 34.76 -35.28 6.20
C ASN A 511 34.04 -36.20 7.19
N SER A 512 34.78 -36.81 8.13
CA SER A 512 34.22 -37.68 9.17
C SER A 512 33.20 -36.97 10.06
N ILE A 513 33.43 -35.69 10.37
CA ILE A 513 32.54 -34.86 11.20
C ILE A 513 31.31 -34.41 10.39
N VAL A 514 31.45 -34.11 9.10
CA VAL A 514 30.31 -33.82 8.20
C VAL A 514 29.40 -35.04 8.04
N GLU A 515 29.96 -36.24 7.88
CA GLU A 515 29.19 -37.50 7.85
C GLU A 515 28.50 -37.80 9.18
N ALA A 516 29.15 -37.53 10.31
CA ALA A 516 28.60 -37.77 11.65
C ALA A 516 27.53 -36.75 12.09
N ASN A 517 27.56 -35.52 11.57
CA ASN A 517 26.67 -34.43 11.99
C ASN A 517 25.92 -33.80 10.79
N PRO A 518 25.10 -34.57 10.03
CA PRO A 518 24.50 -34.10 8.77
C PRO A 518 23.48 -32.95 8.92
N SER A 519 23.07 -32.62 10.15
CA SER A 519 22.26 -31.43 10.47
C SER A 519 23.09 -30.15 10.69
N CYS A 520 24.40 -30.28 10.91
CA CYS A 520 25.33 -29.16 11.13
C CYS A 520 26.07 -28.84 9.83
N LYS A 521 25.90 -27.64 9.27
CA LYS A 521 26.74 -27.21 8.14
C LYS A 521 28.11 -26.75 8.66
N ILE A 522 29.15 -27.10 7.91
CA ILE A 522 30.55 -26.80 8.25
C ILE A 522 31.20 -26.12 7.04
N GLY A 523 31.70 -24.89 7.22
CA GLY A 523 32.43 -24.11 6.23
C GLY A 523 33.90 -24.00 6.60
N VAL A 524 34.79 -24.16 5.62
CA VAL A 524 36.25 -24.19 5.83
C VAL A 524 36.88 -23.11 4.97
N TYR A 525 37.78 -22.33 5.56
CA TYR A 525 38.39 -21.16 4.91
C TYR A 525 39.90 -21.13 5.20
N PRO A 526 40.77 -21.28 4.19
CA PRO A 526 42.20 -21.12 4.36
C PRO A 526 42.56 -19.64 4.60
N ILE A 527 43.63 -19.40 5.36
CA ILE A 527 44.14 -18.07 5.69
C ILE A 527 45.63 -18.06 5.39
N ASN A 528 46.01 -17.34 4.32
CA ASN A 528 47.39 -17.32 3.82
C ASN A 528 48.25 -16.30 4.57
N ASP A 529 47.70 -15.12 4.86
CA ASP A 529 48.46 -13.94 5.33
C ASP A 529 48.46 -13.78 6.87
N ASN A 530 48.44 -14.89 7.62
CA ASN A 530 48.47 -14.86 9.08
C ASN A 530 49.49 -15.87 9.65
N PRO A 531 50.52 -15.42 10.40
CA PRO A 531 51.59 -16.29 10.88
C PRO A 531 51.18 -17.23 12.03
N LYS A 532 49.95 -17.11 12.55
CA LYS A 532 49.43 -17.94 13.65
C LYS A 532 48.21 -18.79 13.27
N VAL A 533 47.38 -18.33 12.33
CA VAL A 533 46.16 -19.02 11.90
C VAL A 533 46.24 -19.33 10.41
N LYS A 534 46.18 -20.60 10.04
CA LYS A 534 46.22 -21.06 8.64
C LYS A 534 44.86 -21.48 8.09
N THR A 535 43.90 -21.80 8.97
CA THR A 535 42.54 -22.21 8.57
C THR A 535 41.54 -21.73 9.61
N LYS A 536 40.34 -21.36 9.16
CA LYS A 536 39.18 -21.06 10.00
C LYS A 536 38.05 -22.01 9.63
N VAL A 537 37.53 -22.73 10.61
CA VAL A 537 36.36 -23.62 10.46
C VAL A 537 35.16 -22.95 11.12
N VAL A 538 34.02 -22.95 10.42
CA VAL A 538 32.77 -22.32 10.85
C VAL A 538 31.68 -23.39 10.91
N PHE A 539 31.08 -23.58 12.07
CA PHE A 539 29.95 -24.50 12.29
C PHE A 539 28.66 -23.69 12.42
N GLY A 540 27.52 -24.20 11.96
CA GLY A 540 26.19 -23.55 12.12
C GLY A 540 25.48 -23.25 10.80
N GLU A 541 24.69 -22.17 10.72
CA GLU A 541 24.14 -21.70 9.44
C GLU A 541 25.25 -21.12 8.53
N VAL A 542 25.82 -22.00 7.72
CA VAL A 542 26.74 -21.70 6.61
C VAL A 542 25.97 -21.73 5.29
N GLU A 543 25.89 -20.58 4.62
CA GLU A 543 25.18 -20.36 3.35
C GLU A 543 23.66 -20.62 3.33
N ARG A 544 23.03 -20.14 2.25
CA ARG A 544 21.60 -19.81 2.08
C ARG A 544 20.61 -20.80 2.68
N ARG A 545 19.53 -20.23 3.22
CA ARG A 545 18.24 -20.88 3.42
C ARG A 545 17.58 -21.03 2.04
N GLU A 546 17.31 -22.27 1.61
CA GLU A 546 16.65 -22.50 0.33
C GLU A 546 15.17 -22.07 0.37
N LYS A 547 14.87 -20.87 -0.14
CA LYS A 547 13.49 -20.39 -0.36
C LYS A 547 12.82 -21.19 -1.48
N LYS A 548 12.29 -22.37 -1.15
CA LYS A 548 11.42 -23.13 -2.05
C LYS A 548 10.03 -22.52 -2.11
N ILE A 549 9.56 -22.28 -3.34
CA ILE A 549 8.23 -21.71 -3.64
C ILE A 549 7.12 -22.67 -3.15
N ARG A 550 6.43 -22.33 -2.06
CA ARG A 550 4.97 -22.56 -1.80
C ARG A 550 4.56 -22.21 -0.35
N ARG A 551 3.52 -21.39 -0.20
CA ARG A 551 2.73 -21.23 1.04
C ARG A 551 1.69 -22.37 1.16
N ASP A 552 2.11 -23.65 1.26
CA ASP A 552 1.10 -24.75 1.30
C ASP A 552 1.58 -26.11 1.88
N SER A 553 2.57 -26.14 2.77
CA SER A 553 2.95 -27.40 3.44
C SER A 553 3.58 -27.20 4.82
N GLY A 554 2.81 -27.47 5.87
CA GLY A 554 3.26 -27.44 7.26
C GLY A 554 4.21 -28.59 7.61
N ARG A 555 5.49 -28.47 7.24
CA ARG A 555 6.60 -29.26 7.80
C ARG A 555 7.62 -28.30 8.42
N PRO A 556 8.14 -28.57 9.64
CA PRO A 556 9.18 -27.75 10.24
C PRO A 556 10.47 -27.80 9.41
N ARG A 557 11.19 -26.68 9.36
CA ARG A 557 12.53 -26.59 8.74
C ARG A 557 13.59 -27.14 9.69
N SER A 558 14.60 -27.81 9.16
CA SER A 558 15.76 -28.29 9.92
C SER A 558 16.79 -27.18 10.10
N VAL A 559 16.71 -26.47 11.23
CA VAL A 559 17.81 -25.62 11.74
C VAL A 559 18.82 -26.52 12.44
N SER A 560 20.12 -26.25 12.28
CA SER A 560 21.18 -26.95 13.03
C SER A 560 20.99 -26.70 14.53
N SER A 561 20.78 -27.77 15.32
CA SER A 561 20.54 -27.59 16.76
C SER A 561 21.81 -27.04 17.45
N PRO A 562 21.69 -26.24 18.51
CA PRO A 562 22.86 -25.79 19.27
C PRO A 562 23.71 -26.95 19.81
N ASP A 563 23.08 -28.09 20.12
CA ASP A 563 23.76 -29.31 20.55
C ASP A 563 24.47 -30.01 19.39
N ASP A 564 23.89 -30.04 18.18
CA ASP A 564 24.53 -30.60 16.98
C ASP A 564 25.82 -29.84 16.64
N VAL A 565 25.74 -28.50 16.68
CA VAL A 565 26.88 -27.60 16.46
C VAL A 565 27.95 -27.82 17.51
N LYS A 566 27.56 -27.91 18.79
CA LYS A 566 28.48 -28.17 19.90
C LYS A 566 29.13 -29.56 19.82
N ASN A 567 28.41 -30.57 19.38
CA ASN A 567 28.94 -31.92 19.16
C ASN A 567 29.97 -31.94 18.02
N ALA A 568 29.67 -31.29 16.89
CA ALA A 568 30.61 -31.17 15.76
C ALA A 568 31.88 -30.36 16.13
N VAL A 569 31.72 -29.29 16.92
CA VAL A 569 32.82 -28.50 17.50
C VAL A 569 33.72 -29.36 18.39
N ASN A 570 33.14 -30.08 19.35
CA ASN A 570 33.90 -30.96 20.25
C ASN A 570 34.65 -32.04 19.47
N GLN A 571 33.99 -32.70 18.50
CA GLN A 571 34.62 -33.72 17.67
C GLN A 571 35.84 -33.20 16.88
N LEU A 572 35.80 -31.94 16.41
CA LEU A 572 36.97 -31.34 15.77
C LEU A 572 38.09 -31.05 16.78
N ILE A 573 37.76 -30.53 17.97
CA ILE A 573 38.74 -30.22 19.01
C ILE A 573 39.44 -31.51 19.51
N ASP A 574 38.67 -32.58 19.74
CA ASP A 574 39.18 -33.86 20.23
C ASP A 574 40.00 -34.64 19.18
N ALA A 575 39.69 -34.46 17.89
CA ALA A 575 40.43 -35.09 16.79
C ALA A 575 41.71 -34.33 16.38
N LEU A 576 41.89 -33.09 16.82
CA LEU A 576 43.04 -32.25 16.47
C LEU A 576 44.26 -32.50 17.37
N PRO A 577 45.49 -32.40 16.84
CA PRO A 577 46.71 -32.41 17.66
C PRO A 577 46.68 -31.30 18.75
N PRO A 578 47.14 -31.57 19.98
CA PRO A 578 47.16 -30.58 21.06
C PRO A 578 47.83 -29.26 20.65
N GLY A 579 47.15 -28.14 20.91
CA GLY A 579 47.62 -26.81 20.52
C GLY A 579 47.35 -26.42 19.05
N SER A 580 46.56 -27.19 18.29
CA SER A 580 46.13 -26.80 16.93
C SER A 580 45.13 -25.65 16.93
N VAL A 581 44.29 -25.56 17.96
CA VAL A 581 43.31 -24.47 18.17
C VAL A 581 44.03 -23.23 18.70
N VAL A 582 43.81 -22.10 18.02
CA VAL A 582 44.41 -20.79 18.34
C VAL A 582 43.39 -19.88 19.01
N LYS A 583 42.12 -19.99 18.61
CA LYS A 583 40.99 -19.26 19.17
C LYS A 583 39.68 -19.98 18.81
N GLU A 584 38.70 -19.89 19.71
CA GLU A 584 37.25 -20.13 19.47
C GLU A 584 36.50 -18.78 19.41
#